data_AF-A0AAD5NVQ1-F1
#
_entry.id   AF-A0AAD5NVQ1-F1
#
_cell.length_a   1.000
_cell.length_b   1.000
_cell.length_c   1.000
_cell.angle_alpha   90.00
_cell.angle_beta   90.00
_cell.angle_gamma   90.00
#
_symmetry.space_group_name_H-M   'P 1'
#
loop_
_entity.id
_entity.type
_entity.pdbx_description
1 polymer ?
#
loop_
_entity_poly.entity_id
_entity_poly.type
_entity_poly.pdbx_seq_one_letter_code
_entity_poly.pdbx_strand_id
1 'polypeptide(L)'
;MIQAVLSDAEEKQLTDRVVKMWLDDLRDLAYDVEDILDELATQASELTLVIGHQTYIIPACFTSLGLSADTFNANLVSKIKEISIRLDELFELKTELGLEKIAGETSTAAYRRLPSKVCQWNQMFMEEKKIRPEYLKWC
;
A
#
# COMPACT_ATOMS: atom_id res chain seq x y z
N MET A 1 -15.41 -6.36 4.80
CA MET A 1 -16.28 -5.33 4.19
C MET A 1 -15.80 -4.97 2.79
N ILE A 2 -14.51 -4.59 2.64
CA ILE A 2 -13.88 -4.30 1.34
C ILE A 2 -13.96 -5.48 0.37
N GLN A 3 -13.62 -6.70 0.81
CA GLN A 3 -13.59 -7.89 -0.05
C GLN A 3 -14.94 -8.24 -0.68
N ALA A 4 -16.06 -7.95 -0.02
CA ALA A 4 -17.40 -8.21 -0.55
C ALA A 4 -17.78 -7.22 -1.67
N VAL A 5 -17.42 -5.94 -1.49
CA VAL A 5 -17.61 -4.89 -2.51
C VAL A 5 -16.74 -5.17 -3.73
N LEU A 6 -15.50 -5.62 -3.52
CA LEU A 6 -14.60 -6.00 -4.61
C LEU A 6 -15.15 -7.21 -5.38
N SER A 7 -15.66 -8.23 -4.70
CA SER A 7 -16.23 -9.41 -5.37
C SER A 7 -17.45 -9.05 -6.23
N ASP A 8 -18.38 -8.22 -5.72
CA ASP A 8 -19.54 -7.75 -6.48
C ASP A 8 -19.13 -6.89 -7.67
N ALA A 9 -18.14 -6.01 -7.49
CA ALA A 9 -17.60 -5.19 -8.57
C ALA A 9 -16.91 -6.04 -9.64
N GLU A 10 -16.14 -7.07 -9.27
CA GLU A 10 -15.42 -7.93 -10.21
C GLU A 10 -16.38 -8.78 -11.07
N GLU A 11 -17.54 -9.17 -10.53
CA GLU A 11 -18.60 -9.83 -11.30
C GLU A 11 -19.28 -8.85 -12.27
N LYS A 12 -19.56 -7.63 -11.81
CA LYS A 12 -20.26 -6.58 -12.58
C LYS A 12 -19.38 -5.89 -13.62
N GLN A 13 -18.06 -5.89 -13.48
CA GLN A 13 -17.15 -5.21 -14.45
C GLN A 13 -17.24 -5.78 -15.87
N LEU A 14 -17.71 -7.02 -16.02
CA LEU A 14 -17.86 -7.69 -17.32
C LEU A 14 -19.04 -7.13 -18.13
N THR A 15 -20.02 -6.54 -17.45
CA THR A 15 -21.27 -6.04 -18.02
C THR A 15 -21.40 -4.52 -17.88
N ASP A 16 -20.84 -3.95 -16.82
CA ASP A 16 -20.89 -2.52 -16.51
C ASP A 16 -19.50 -1.87 -16.66
N ARG A 17 -19.40 -0.99 -17.64
CA ARG A 17 -18.16 -0.23 -17.91
C ARG A 17 -17.82 0.77 -16.81
N VAL A 18 -18.83 1.32 -16.12
CA VAL A 18 -18.62 2.28 -15.03
C VAL A 18 -18.03 1.57 -13.82
N VAL A 19 -18.54 0.37 -13.49
CA VAL A 19 -17.95 -0.48 -12.43
C VAL A 19 -16.52 -0.88 -12.78
N LYS A 20 -16.24 -1.18 -14.05
CA LYS A 20 -14.87 -1.46 -14.50
C LYS A 20 -13.94 -0.26 -14.29
N MET A 21 -14.35 0.94 -14.70
CA MET A 21 -13.54 2.16 -14.48
C MET A 21 -13.30 2.41 -13.00
N TRP A 22 -14.33 2.25 -12.16
CA TRP A 22 -14.20 2.37 -10.72
C TRP A 22 -13.19 1.38 -10.11
N LEU A 23 -13.16 0.12 -10.58
CA LEU A 23 -12.16 -0.86 -10.15
C LEU A 23 -10.74 -0.52 -10.61
N ASP A 24 -10.60 -0.02 -11.84
CA ASP A 24 -9.31 0.41 -12.37
C ASP A 24 -8.76 1.60 -11.55
N ASP A 25 -9.59 2.61 -11.27
CA ASP A 25 -9.23 3.78 -10.45
C ASP A 25 -8.87 3.38 -9.01
N LEU A 26 -9.58 2.41 -8.44
CA LEU A 26 -9.29 1.87 -7.10
C LEU A 26 -7.95 1.12 -7.06
N ARG A 27 -7.62 0.37 -8.12
CA ARG A 27 -6.31 -0.30 -8.26
C ARG A 27 -5.20 0.73 -8.38
N ASP A 28 -5.39 1.76 -9.19
CA ASP A 28 -4.39 2.82 -9.37
C ASP A 28 -4.12 3.55 -8.05
N LEU A 29 -5.17 3.84 -7.28
CA LEU A 29 -5.03 4.40 -5.93
C LEU A 29 -4.24 3.49 -4.98
N ALA A 30 -4.40 2.16 -5.09
CA ALA A 30 -3.64 1.22 -4.28
C ALA A 30 -2.14 1.27 -4.61
N TYR A 31 -1.77 1.44 -5.89
CA TYR A 31 -0.38 1.65 -6.29
C TYR A 31 0.18 2.96 -5.74
N ASP A 32 -0.59 4.04 -5.79
CA ASP A 32 -0.17 5.34 -5.22
C ASP A 32 0.13 5.22 -3.70
N VAL A 33 -0.66 4.42 -2.98
CA VAL A 33 -0.41 4.13 -1.55
C VAL A 33 0.85 3.30 -1.36
N GLU A 34 1.06 2.25 -2.16
CA GLU A 34 2.27 1.43 -2.10
C GLU A 34 3.54 2.27 -2.35
N ASP A 35 3.50 3.19 -3.32
CA ASP A 35 4.61 4.08 -3.63
C ASP A 35 4.96 5.00 -2.44
N ILE A 36 3.97 5.53 -1.72
CA ILE A 36 4.19 6.34 -0.50
C ILE A 36 4.80 5.48 0.62
N LEU A 37 4.35 4.25 0.79
CA LEU A 37 4.88 3.34 1.81
C LEU A 37 6.34 2.97 1.52
N ASP A 38 6.69 2.72 0.27
CA ASP A 38 8.08 2.47 -0.16
C ASP A 38 8.96 3.72 0.07
N GLU A 39 8.44 4.91 -0.19
CA GLU A 39 9.11 6.19 0.05
C GLU A 39 9.35 6.44 1.55
N LEU A 40 8.38 6.13 2.41
CA LEU A 40 8.49 6.18 3.88
C LEU A 40 9.49 5.15 4.42
N ALA A 41 9.45 3.91 3.93
CA ALA A 41 10.39 2.86 4.33
C ALA A 41 11.83 3.24 3.99
N THR A 42 12.03 3.90 2.85
CA THR A 42 13.33 4.43 2.44
C THR A 42 13.81 5.55 3.37
N GLN A 43 12.92 6.38 3.90
CA GLN A 43 13.28 7.39 4.91
C GLN A 43 13.61 6.80 6.28
N ALA A 44 12.79 5.85 6.72
CA ALA A 44 12.96 5.18 8.01
C ALA A 44 14.22 4.32 8.04
N SER A 45 14.80 4.03 6.86
CA SER A 45 16.07 3.34 6.75
C SER A 45 17.21 4.23 7.24
N GLU A 46 17.87 3.79 8.30
CA GLU A 46 19.05 4.44 8.86
C GLU A 46 20.33 3.88 8.23
N LEU A 47 21.23 4.77 7.82
CA LEU A 47 22.60 4.45 7.44
C LEU A 47 23.53 4.64 8.63
N THR A 48 24.41 3.68 8.83
CA THR A 48 25.51 3.80 9.78
C THR A 48 26.75 4.28 9.04
N LEU A 49 27.20 5.50 9.34
CA LEU A 49 28.43 6.07 8.81
C LEU A 49 29.53 5.99 9.86
N VAL A 50 30.66 5.38 9.50
CA VAL A 50 31.84 5.30 10.37
C VAL A 50 32.90 6.25 9.84
N ILE A 51 33.25 7.27 10.63
CA ILE A 51 34.29 8.24 10.32
C ILE A 51 35.35 8.18 11.41
N GLY A 52 36.53 7.63 11.09
CA GLY A 52 37.58 7.37 12.07
C GLY A 52 37.14 6.32 13.10
N HIS A 53 37.13 6.70 14.38
CA HIS A 53 36.65 5.85 15.49
C HIS A 53 35.18 6.12 15.89
N GLN A 54 34.48 7.02 15.20
CA GLN A 54 33.13 7.44 15.56
C GLN A 54 32.10 6.87 14.58
N THR A 55 30.96 6.47 15.12
CA THR A 55 29.81 5.91 14.39
C THR A 55 28.65 6.88 14.46
N TYR A 56 28.12 7.26 13.31
CA TYR A 56 26.96 8.15 13.16
C TYR A 56 25.81 7.37 12.54
N ILE A 57 24.61 7.52 13.10
CA ILE A 57 23.38 7.00 12.52
C ILE A 57 22.70 8.18 11.82
N ILE A 58 22.50 8.07 10.51
CA ILE A 58 21.92 9.13 9.68
C ILE A 58 20.82 8.50 8.83
N PRO A 59 19.61 9.07 8.76
CA PRO A 59 18.60 8.54 7.86
C PRO A 59 19.09 8.59 6.40
N ALA A 60 18.83 7.54 5.63
CA ALA A 60 19.42 7.33 4.31
C ALA A 60 19.15 8.50 3.35
N CYS A 61 17.98 9.13 3.48
CA CYS A 61 17.54 10.26 2.67
C CYS A 61 18.42 11.51 2.81
N PHE A 62 19.15 11.70 3.92
CA PHE A 62 20.03 12.87 4.13
C PHE A 62 21.34 12.78 3.35
N THR A 63 21.73 11.58 2.92
CA THR A 63 22.98 11.37 2.17
C THR A 63 22.78 11.37 0.65
N SER A 64 21.61 10.98 0.16
CA SER A 64 21.39 10.67 -1.26
C SER A 64 20.69 11.77 -2.07
N LEU A 65 19.92 12.68 -1.44
CA LEU A 65 19.03 13.57 -2.20
C LEU A 65 19.22 15.08 -1.96
N GLY A 66 20.01 15.50 -0.96
CA GLY A 66 20.16 16.93 -0.65
C GLY A 66 18.85 17.65 -0.27
N LEU A 67 17.75 16.90 -0.11
CA LEU A 67 16.48 17.41 0.39
C LEU A 67 16.55 17.55 1.91
N SER A 68 16.09 18.70 2.42
CA SER A 68 15.85 18.83 3.85
C SER A 68 14.63 17.98 4.24
N ALA A 69 14.63 17.45 5.47
CA ALA A 69 13.52 16.68 6.01
C ALA A 69 12.17 17.41 5.85
N ASP A 70 12.17 18.74 5.98
CA ASP A 70 10.97 19.57 5.86
C ASP A 70 10.37 19.55 4.44
N THR A 71 11.20 19.66 3.39
CA THR A 71 10.73 19.63 1.99
C THR A 71 10.15 18.28 1.60
N PHE A 72 10.76 17.19 2.08
CA PHE A 72 10.27 15.84 1.82
C PHE A 72 9.00 15.54 2.61
N ASN A 73 8.95 15.91 3.90
CA ASN A 73 7.75 15.73 4.73
C ASN A 73 6.56 16.48 4.14
N ALA A 74 6.76 17.70 3.63
CA ALA A 74 5.71 18.44 2.94
C ALA A 74 5.21 17.70 1.68
N ASN A 75 6.11 17.08 0.92
CA ASN A 75 5.76 16.29 -0.27
C ASN A 75 4.90 15.07 0.11
N LEU A 76 5.33 14.26 1.09
CA LEU A 76 4.55 13.13 1.59
C LEU A 76 3.17 13.54 2.08
N VAL A 77 3.09 14.63 2.87
CA VAL A 77 1.81 15.16 3.37
C VAL A 77 0.90 15.58 2.22
N SER A 78 1.43 16.18 1.15
CA SER A 78 0.64 16.51 -0.04
C SER A 78 0.12 15.27 -0.76
N LYS A 79 0.96 14.25 -0.98
CA LYS A 79 0.56 12.99 -1.63
C LYS A 79 -0.52 12.24 -0.82
N ILE A 80 -0.36 12.16 0.50
CA ILE A 80 -1.36 11.55 1.39
C ILE A 80 -2.71 12.28 1.27
N LYS A 81 -2.71 13.61 1.23
CA LYS A 81 -3.95 14.39 1.06
C LYS A 81 -4.62 14.11 -0.28
N GLU A 82 -3.85 14.03 -1.36
CA GLU A 82 -4.37 13.69 -2.69
C GLU A 82 -5.03 12.31 -2.71
N ILE A 83 -4.36 11.30 -2.13
CA ILE A 83 -4.92 9.95 -1.98
C ILE A 83 -6.21 9.97 -1.15
N SER A 84 -6.24 10.71 -0.04
CA SER A 84 -7.47 10.83 0.78
C SER A 84 -8.63 11.40 -0.03
N ILE A 85 -8.40 12.45 -0.81
CA ILE A 85 -9.44 13.07 -1.65
C ILE A 85 -9.96 12.06 -2.69
N ARG A 86 -9.05 11.40 -3.42
CA ARG A 86 -9.43 10.40 -4.44
C ARG A 86 -10.15 9.19 -3.83
N LEU A 87 -9.78 8.78 -2.62
CA LEU A 87 -10.45 7.70 -1.90
C LEU A 87 -11.89 8.07 -1.54
N ASP A 88 -12.11 9.30 -1.08
CA ASP A 88 -13.45 9.81 -0.75
C ASP A 88 -14.33 9.87 -2.00
N GLU A 89 -13.79 10.37 -3.12
CA GLU A 89 -14.50 10.40 -4.42
C GLU A 89 -14.91 8.99 -4.88
N LEU A 90 -14.01 8.01 -4.77
CA LEU A 90 -14.31 6.61 -5.09
C LEU A 90 -15.35 6.00 -4.14
N PHE A 91 -15.37 6.42 -2.87
CA PHE A 91 -16.36 5.94 -1.92
C PHE A 91 -17.76 6.44 -2.25
N GLU A 92 -17.89 7.71 -2.63
CA GLU A 92 -19.16 8.28 -3.08
C GLU A 92 -19.67 7.58 -4.35
N LEU A 93 -18.81 7.41 -5.36
CA LEU A 93 -19.14 6.67 -6.59
C LEU A 93 -19.56 5.22 -6.32
N LYS A 94 -18.90 4.56 -5.36
CA LYS A 94 -19.25 3.20 -4.94
C LYS A 94 -20.68 3.12 -4.38
N THR A 95 -21.15 4.16 -3.68
CA THR A 95 -22.54 4.22 -3.21
C THR A 95 -23.53 4.43 -4.35
N GLU A 96 -23.19 5.26 -5.34
CA GLU A 96 -24.01 5.49 -6.54
C GLU A 96 -24.16 4.23 -7.40
N LEU A 97 -23.09 3.44 -7.51
CA LEU A 97 -23.08 2.17 -8.25
C LEU A 97 -23.82 1.02 -7.53
N GLY A 98 -24.32 1.23 -6.31
CA GLY A 98 -25.03 0.22 -5.55
C GLY A 98 -24.18 -1.03 -5.26
N LEU A 99 -22.86 -0.86 -5.14
CA LEU A 99 -21.95 -1.97 -4.80
C LEU A 99 -22.07 -2.26 -3.31
N GLU A 100 -22.92 -3.24 -2.97
CA GLU A 100 -23.20 -3.65 -1.60
C GLU A 100 -22.77 -5.09 -1.33
N LYS A 101 -22.71 -5.43 -0.03
CA LYS A 101 -22.43 -6.79 0.43
C LYS A 101 -23.54 -7.71 -0.09
N ILE A 102 -23.25 -8.57 -1.06
CA ILE A 102 -24.14 -9.67 -1.42
C ILE A 102 -24.25 -10.56 -0.17
N ALA A 103 -25.39 -10.50 0.51
CA ALA A 103 -25.69 -11.33 1.66
C ALA A 103 -26.10 -12.72 1.15
N GLY A 104 -25.09 -13.51 0.77
CA GLY A 104 -25.27 -14.90 0.37
C GLY A 104 -24.90 -15.13 -1.08
N GLU A 105 -23.70 -15.65 -1.32
CA GLU A 105 -23.50 -17.06 -1.67
C GLU A 105 -22.00 -17.31 -1.87
N THR A 106 -21.56 -18.42 -1.28
CA THR A 106 -20.15 -18.82 -1.21
C THR A 106 -19.70 -19.34 -2.58
N SER A 107 -19.22 -18.47 -3.46
CA SER A 107 -18.46 -18.92 -4.63
C SER A 107 -16.96 -18.87 -4.32
N THR A 108 -16.39 -20.05 -4.09
CA THR A 108 -14.95 -20.25 -3.84
C THR A 108 -14.18 -20.17 -5.17
N ALA A 109 -14.07 -18.98 -5.74
CA ALA A 109 -13.07 -18.71 -6.77
C ALA A 109 -11.77 -18.28 -6.07
N ALA A 110 -10.76 -19.14 -6.10
CA ALA A 110 -9.44 -18.84 -5.54
C ALA A 110 -8.77 -17.74 -6.36
N TYR A 111 -8.91 -16.49 -5.92
CA TYR A 111 -8.12 -15.37 -6.43
C TYR A 111 -6.64 -15.66 -6.20
N ARG A 112 -5.87 -15.82 -7.29
CA ARG A 112 -4.41 -15.73 -7.22
C ARG A 112 -4.06 -14.26 -7.02
N ARG A 113 -3.91 -13.85 -5.76
CA ARG A 113 -3.17 -12.63 -5.44
C ARG A 113 -1.77 -12.78 -6.06
N LEU A 114 -1.38 -11.81 -6.89
CA LEU A 114 0.04 -11.59 -7.09
C LEU A 114 0.63 -11.26 -5.72
N PRO A 115 1.77 -11.85 -5.31
CA PRO A 115 2.38 -11.50 -4.05
C PRO A 115 2.64 -10.00 -4.05
N SER A 116 2.07 -9.27 -3.08
CA SER A 116 2.51 -7.88 -2.84
C SER A 116 4.02 -7.92 -2.60
N LYS A 117 4.75 -6.91 -3.08
CA LYS A 117 6.19 -6.80 -2.77
C LYS A 117 6.41 -6.90 -1.27
N VAL A 118 5.50 -6.37 -0.44
CA VAL A 118 5.49 -6.50 1.02
C VAL A 118 5.52 -7.97 1.50
N CYS A 119 4.80 -8.88 0.82
CA CYS A 119 4.86 -10.32 1.11
C CYS A 119 6.16 -10.96 0.60
N GLN A 120 6.72 -10.45 -0.49
CA GLN A 120 7.96 -10.94 -1.08
C GLN A 120 9.18 -10.56 -0.22
N TRP A 121 9.17 -9.37 0.39
CA TRP A 121 10.16 -8.90 1.36
C TRP A 121 10.21 -9.78 2.61
N ASN A 122 9.04 -10.18 3.12
CA ASN A 122 8.97 -11.09 4.26
C ASN A 122 9.60 -12.45 3.94
N GLN A 123 9.39 -12.98 2.74
CA GLN A 123 9.96 -14.29 2.35
C GLN A 123 11.50 -14.25 2.26
N MET A 124 12.07 -13.15 1.78
CA MET A 124 13.53 -12.94 1.73
C MET A 124 14.14 -12.73 3.12
N PHE A 125 13.47 -12.00 4.01
CA PHE A 125 13.93 -11.78 5.39
C PHE A 125 13.77 -12.99 6.30
N MET A 126 12.77 -13.85 6.06
CA MET A 126 12.51 -15.07 6.84
C MET A 126 13.60 -16.14 6.66
N GLU A 127 14.22 -16.21 5.47
CA GLU A 127 15.30 -17.17 5.19
C GLU A 127 16.63 -16.75 5.84
N GLU A 128 16.83 -15.46 6.12
CA GLU A 128 18.14 -14.95 6.55
C GLU A 128 18.31 -14.80 8.07
N LYS A 129 17.25 -14.56 8.87
CA LYS A 129 17.39 -14.51 10.34
C LYS A 129 16.20 -15.06 11.12
N LYS A 130 16.54 -15.93 12.07
CA LYS A 130 15.68 -16.56 13.09
C LYS A 130 15.05 -15.50 14.01
N ILE A 131 13.99 -14.82 13.56
CA ILE A 131 13.30 -13.80 14.34
C ILE A 131 12.22 -14.43 15.24
N ARG A 132 12.03 -13.80 16.41
CA ARG A 132 11.21 -14.27 17.51
C ARG A 132 9.71 -14.35 17.15
N PRO A 133 8.97 -15.33 17.70
CA PRO A 133 7.60 -15.65 17.31
C PRO A 133 6.55 -14.56 17.62
N GLU A 134 6.88 -13.51 18.40
CA GLU A 134 5.92 -12.42 18.65
C GLU A 134 5.52 -11.63 17.40
N TYR A 135 6.32 -11.67 16.34
CA TYR A 135 6.05 -10.99 15.07
C TYR A 135 5.12 -11.77 14.13
N LEU A 136 4.77 -13.02 14.47
CA LEU A 136 3.84 -13.86 13.71
C LEU A 136 2.36 -13.51 13.94
N LYS A 137 2.05 -12.59 14.87
CA LYS A 137 0.66 -12.21 15.23
C LYS A 137 -0.03 -11.26 14.24
N TRP A 138 0.69 -10.79 13.23
CA TRP A 138 0.18 -9.85 12.23
C TRP A 138 0.12 -10.46 10.81
N CYS A 139 0.09 -11.78 10.72
CA CYS A 139 -0.26 -12.55 9.52
C CYS A 139 -1.62 -13.23 9.74
#